data_AF-A0A1B6C5M8-F1
#
_entry.id   AF-A0A1B6C5M8-F1
#
_cell.length_a   1.000
_cell.length_b   1.000
_cell.length_c   1.000
_cell.angle_alpha   90.00
_cell.angle_beta   90.00
_cell.angle_gamma   90.00
#
_symmetry.space_group_name_H-M   'P 1'
#
loop_
_entity.id
_entity.type
_entity.pdbx_description
1 polymer ?
#
loop_
_entity_poly.entity_id
_entity_poly.type
_entity_poly.pdbx_seq_one_letter_code
_entity_poly.pdbx_strand_id
1 'polypeptide(L)'
;MISSHAFLLIYIRHCQLIEYTRCRPKTGPQKLNIYVSTTIGYISCMGLFFDANFQETSQKEVHMFSAKTCIYSSIIYYTFQTVYSYWTVPELNSIAVFYCRAGITFFNYVFIMIALTVREQLSFYIMNHSVEDYMHWSPDVPGWPVKVMSCAMEWLIVLSFQLYMLTYYPEFKRVQMGIPSIQPIELEQDSPMLISFAFIRHSFRYPAHRKTHTTKESSVT
;
A
#
# COMPACT_ATOMS: atom_id res chain seq x y z
N MET A 1 0.35 6.38 11.14
CA MET A 1 -1.06 6.41 10.69
C MET A 1 -1.19 6.60 9.17
N ILE A 2 -0.50 7.55 8.53
CA ILE A 2 -0.62 7.76 7.07
C ILE A 2 -0.09 6.57 6.24
N SER A 3 1.07 6.02 6.61
CA SER A 3 1.67 4.88 5.91
C SER A 3 0.81 3.61 5.94
N SER A 4 0.12 3.32 7.05
CA SER A 4 -0.77 2.15 7.15
C SER A 4 -1.97 2.25 6.21
N HIS A 5 -2.51 3.46 6.00
CA HIS A 5 -3.56 3.67 4.99
C HIS A 5 -3.01 3.41 3.59
N ALA A 6 -1.81 3.92 3.27
CA ALA A 6 -1.19 3.69 1.97
C ALA A 6 -0.93 2.20 1.69
N PHE A 7 -0.45 1.42 2.68
CA PHE A 7 -0.33 -0.04 2.56
C PHE A 7 -1.65 -0.70 2.17
N LEU A 8 -2.74 -0.35 2.86
CA LEU A 8 -4.07 -0.90 2.59
C LEU A 8 -4.58 -0.51 1.19
N LEU A 9 -4.43 0.75 0.78
CA LEU A 9 -4.86 1.21 -0.55
C LEU A 9 -4.11 0.45 -1.66
N ILE A 10 -2.80 0.26 -1.51
CA ILE A 10 -1.98 -0.50 -2.48
C ILE A 10 -2.42 -1.96 -2.54
N TYR A 11 -2.71 -2.57 -1.38
CA TYR A 11 -3.23 -3.94 -1.32
C TYR A 11 -4.60 -4.08 -2.03
N ILE A 12 -5.55 -3.19 -1.74
CA ILE A 12 -6.86 -3.19 -2.41
C ILE A 12 -6.69 -3.02 -3.91
N ARG A 13 -5.83 -2.09 -4.34
CA ARG A 13 -5.53 -1.86 -5.76
C ARG A 13 -4.89 -3.09 -6.42
N HIS A 14 -4.01 -3.78 -5.72
CA HIS A 14 -3.43 -5.05 -6.16
C HIS A 14 -4.52 -6.09 -6.42
N CYS A 15 -5.41 -6.32 -5.44
CA CYS A 15 -6.53 -7.26 -5.59
C CYS A 15 -7.43 -6.92 -6.78
N GLN A 16 -7.77 -5.64 -6.95
CA GLN A 16 -8.56 -5.18 -8.10
C GLN A 16 -7.91 -5.52 -9.45
N LEU A 17 -6.60 -5.28 -9.59
CA LEU A 17 -5.89 -5.54 -10.84
C LEU A 17 -5.74 -7.04 -11.11
N ILE A 18 -5.48 -7.85 -10.07
CA ILE A 18 -5.43 -9.32 -10.21
C ILE A 18 -6.77 -9.87 -10.67
N GLU A 19 -7.87 -9.40 -10.08
CA GLU A 19 -9.22 -9.82 -10.46
C GLU A 19 -9.58 -9.37 -11.87
N TYR A 20 -9.24 -8.13 -12.24
CA TYR A 20 -9.43 -7.63 -13.60
C TYR A 20 -8.70 -8.50 -14.63
N THR A 21 -7.42 -8.80 -14.40
CA THR A 21 -6.64 -9.68 -15.28
C THR A 21 -7.18 -11.12 -15.30
N ARG A 22 -7.74 -11.61 -14.20
CA ARG A 22 -8.41 -12.93 -14.15
C ARG A 22 -9.64 -12.95 -15.07
N CYS A 23 -10.45 -11.91 -15.04
CA CYS A 23 -11.64 -11.76 -15.89
C CYS A 23 -11.29 -11.43 -17.37
N ARG A 24 -10.11 -10.85 -17.62
CA ARG A 24 -9.66 -10.41 -18.96
C ARG A 24 -8.21 -10.82 -19.26
N PRO A 25 -7.92 -12.12 -19.44
CA PRO A 25 -6.54 -12.61 -19.56
C PRO A 25 -5.80 -12.15 -20.83
N LYS A 26 -6.52 -11.75 -21.89
CA LYS A 26 -5.92 -11.31 -23.17
C LYS A 26 -5.64 -9.81 -23.25
N THR A 27 -6.33 -8.99 -22.46
CA THR A 27 -6.29 -7.53 -22.57
C THR A 27 -5.79 -6.85 -21.29
N GLY A 28 -5.78 -7.56 -20.17
CA GLY A 28 -5.33 -7.04 -18.88
C GLY A 28 -3.80 -7.05 -18.71
N PRO A 29 -3.30 -6.33 -17.69
CA PRO A 29 -1.90 -6.36 -17.34
C PRO A 29 -1.39 -7.76 -17.01
N GLN A 30 -0.16 -8.06 -17.42
CA GLN A 30 0.53 -9.28 -17.01
C GLN A 30 0.62 -9.33 -15.48
N LYS A 31 0.26 -10.47 -14.89
CA LYS A 31 0.26 -10.67 -13.42
C LYS A 31 1.61 -10.35 -12.79
N LEU A 32 2.72 -10.74 -13.44
CA LEU A 32 4.06 -10.44 -12.96
C LEU A 32 4.30 -8.94 -12.80
N ASN A 33 3.89 -8.12 -13.77
CA ASN A 33 4.05 -6.67 -13.70
C ASN A 33 3.21 -6.07 -12.56
N ILE A 34 2.01 -6.62 -12.32
CA ILE A 34 1.18 -6.22 -11.17
C ILE A 34 1.91 -6.51 -9.85
N TYR A 35 2.48 -7.71 -9.69
CA TYR A 35 3.25 -8.06 -8.49
C TYR A 35 4.47 -7.14 -8.31
N VAL A 36 5.25 -6.92 -9.37
CA VAL A 36 6.40 -6.01 -9.35
C VAL A 36 5.98 -4.59 -8.95
N SER A 37 4.96 -4.04 -9.61
CA SER A 37 4.41 -2.71 -9.29
C SER A 37 3.97 -2.66 -7.82
N THR A 38 3.25 -3.67 -7.34
CA THR A 38 2.76 -3.73 -5.95
C THR A 38 3.91 -3.74 -4.94
N THR A 39 4.95 -4.54 -5.19
CA THR A 39 6.15 -4.57 -4.34
C THR A 39 6.84 -3.22 -4.31
N ILE A 40 6.98 -2.54 -5.45
CA ILE A 40 7.52 -1.17 -5.52
C ILE A 40 6.66 -0.21 -4.68
N GLY A 41 5.34 -0.34 -4.76
CA GLY A 41 4.41 0.42 -3.92
C GLY A 41 4.64 0.20 -2.42
N TYR A 42 4.86 -1.05 -1.98
CA TYR A 42 5.16 -1.34 -0.58
C TYR A 42 6.51 -0.79 -0.13
N ILE A 43 7.54 -0.82 -0.99
CA ILE A 43 8.83 -0.18 -0.74
C ILE A 43 8.62 1.32 -0.51
N SER A 44 7.72 1.95 -1.28
CA SER A 44 7.36 3.36 -1.05
C SER A 44 6.73 3.61 0.30
N CYS A 45 5.79 2.75 0.73
CA CYS A 45 5.15 2.87 2.03
C CYS A 45 6.14 2.66 3.18
N MET A 46 7.13 1.78 3.01
CA MET A 46 8.24 1.63 3.95
C MET A 46 9.09 2.90 4.02
N GLY A 47 9.43 3.49 2.87
CA GLY A 47 10.13 4.78 2.83
C GLY A 47 9.39 5.86 3.61
N LEU A 48 8.09 6.03 3.35
CA LEU A 48 7.24 6.98 4.09
C LEU A 48 7.17 6.67 5.59
N PHE A 49 7.15 5.39 5.97
CA PHE A 49 7.17 5.00 7.38
C PHE A 49 8.46 5.45 8.06
N PHE A 50 9.63 5.20 7.47
CA PHE A 50 10.90 5.66 8.04
C PHE A 50 10.98 7.19 8.06
N ASP A 51 10.62 7.84 6.96
CA ASP A 51 10.67 9.30 6.82
C ASP A 51 9.84 10.02 7.90
N ALA A 52 8.66 9.47 8.21
CA ALA A 52 7.77 10.01 9.25
C ALA A 52 8.28 9.78 10.69
N ASN A 53 9.19 8.83 10.90
CA ASN A 53 9.69 8.48 12.24
C ASN A 53 11.12 8.99 12.51
N PHE A 54 11.92 9.24 11.47
CA PHE A 54 13.29 9.70 11.59
C PHE A 54 13.39 11.15 11.12
N GLN A 55 13.56 12.08 12.07
CA GLN A 55 13.65 13.51 11.79
C GLN A 55 14.98 13.87 11.10
N GLU A 56 14.92 14.81 10.16
CA GLU A 56 16.09 15.32 9.43
C GLU A 56 17.17 15.89 10.38
N THR A 57 16.75 16.56 11.46
CA THR A 57 17.64 17.25 12.41
C THR A 57 18.42 16.32 13.33
N SER A 58 17.90 15.12 13.61
CA SER A 58 18.54 14.16 14.51
C SER A 58 19.21 13.01 13.76
N GLN A 59 18.57 12.51 12.69
CA GLN A 59 18.96 11.29 11.98
C GLN A 59 18.96 11.53 10.47
N LYS A 60 19.76 12.53 10.03
CA LYS A 60 19.80 13.02 8.65
C LYS A 60 20.01 11.90 7.62
N GLU A 61 20.95 10.99 7.83
CA GLU A 61 21.25 9.93 6.86
C GLU A 61 20.05 9.00 6.64
N VAL A 62 19.38 8.59 7.73
CA VAL A 62 18.20 7.74 7.67
C VAL A 62 17.04 8.49 7.00
N HIS A 63 16.81 9.74 7.40
CA HIS A 63 15.79 10.61 6.81
C HIS A 63 15.99 10.73 5.29
N MET A 64 17.18 11.14 4.84
CA MET A 64 17.51 11.32 3.43
C MET A 64 17.39 10.04 2.61
N PHE A 65 17.82 8.89 3.17
CA PHE A 65 17.64 7.59 2.53
C PHE A 65 16.15 7.27 2.37
N SER A 66 15.38 7.40 3.45
CA SER A 66 13.94 7.08 3.47
C SER A 66 13.11 7.97 2.55
N ALA A 67 13.40 9.28 2.49
CA ALA A 67 12.77 10.24 1.60
C ALA A 67 13.00 9.87 0.12
N LYS A 68 14.25 9.56 -0.26
CA LYS A 68 14.59 9.10 -1.61
C LYS A 68 13.86 7.81 -1.94
N THR A 69 13.90 6.81 -1.05
CA THR A 69 13.18 5.54 -1.25
C THR A 69 11.70 5.78 -1.47
N CYS A 70 11.05 6.61 -0.62
CA CYS A 70 9.64 6.96 -0.77
C CYS A 70 9.33 7.60 -2.12
N ILE A 71 10.05 8.67 -2.48
CA ILE A 71 9.77 9.46 -3.68
C ILE A 71 9.98 8.64 -4.95
N TYR A 72 11.15 7.98 -5.08
CA TYR A 72 11.48 7.26 -6.31
C TYR A 72 10.62 6.02 -6.53
N SER A 73 10.36 5.24 -5.47
CA SER A 73 9.49 4.08 -5.62
C SER A 73 8.02 4.50 -5.83
N SER A 74 7.55 5.60 -5.21
CA SER A 74 6.22 6.17 -5.48
C SER A 74 6.04 6.53 -6.96
N ILE A 75 6.98 7.28 -7.56
CA ILE A 75 6.80 7.72 -8.95
C ILE A 75 6.81 6.53 -9.92
N ILE A 76 7.67 5.53 -9.68
CA ILE A 76 7.68 4.29 -10.48
C ILE A 76 6.33 3.55 -10.32
N TYR A 77 5.85 3.41 -9.08
CA TYR A 77 4.55 2.79 -8.80
C TYR A 77 3.42 3.52 -9.53
N TYR A 78 3.34 4.85 -9.41
CA TYR A 78 2.28 5.63 -10.07
C TYR A 78 2.36 5.61 -11.59
N THR A 79 3.55 5.50 -12.18
CA THR A 79 3.70 5.28 -13.62
C THR A 79 3.05 3.96 -14.05
N PHE A 80 3.32 2.86 -13.34
CA PHE A 80 2.62 1.59 -13.61
C PHE A 80 1.11 1.72 -13.44
N GLN A 81 0.66 2.35 -12.35
CA GLN A 81 -0.77 2.50 -12.07
C GLN A 81 -1.48 3.39 -13.10
N THR A 82 -0.82 4.40 -13.66
CA THR A 82 -1.34 5.22 -14.75
C THR A 82 -1.51 4.40 -16.01
N VAL A 83 -0.54 3.54 -16.36
CA VAL A 83 -0.65 2.61 -17.50
C VAL A 83 -1.80 1.62 -17.29
N TYR A 84 -1.91 1.03 -16.09
CA TYR A 84 -3.01 0.10 -15.79
C TYR A 84 -4.38 0.79 -15.81
N SER A 85 -4.42 2.07 -15.45
CA SER A 85 -5.64 2.88 -15.55
C SER A 85 -6.12 3.05 -16.98
N TYR A 86 -5.22 3.03 -17.97
CA TYR A 86 -5.62 2.99 -19.38
C TYR A 86 -6.20 1.62 -19.76
N TRP A 87 -5.54 0.53 -19.35
CA TRP A 87 -5.97 -0.85 -19.67
C TRP A 87 -7.28 -1.28 -19.02
N THR A 88 -7.72 -0.56 -18.00
CA THR A 88 -8.94 -0.86 -17.23
C THR A 88 -10.09 0.08 -17.56
N VAL A 89 -9.94 0.93 -18.58
CA VAL A 89 -11.05 1.69 -19.19
C VAL A 89 -11.85 0.78 -20.12
N PRO A 90 -13.20 0.83 -20.08
CA PRO A 90 -14.06 1.63 -19.18
C PRO A 90 -14.50 0.91 -17.90
N GLU A 91 -14.08 -0.34 -17.67
CA GLU A 91 -14.67 -1.21 -16.65
C GLU A 91 -14.38 -0.79 -15.20
N LEU A 92 -13.13 -0.48 -14.85
CA LEU A 92 -12.79 -0.03 -13.49
C LEU A 92 -12.83 1.49 -13.36
N ASN A 93 -12.36 2.21 -14.38
CA ASN A 93 -12.32 3.66 -14.38
C ASN A 93 -12.73 4.26 -15.72
N SER A 94 -13.11 5.54 -15.70
CA SER A 94 -13.36 6.31 -16.91
C SER A 94 -12.05 6.78 -17.55
N ILE A 95 -12.10 7.16 -18.83
CA ILE A 95 -10.96 7.75 -19.53
C ILE A 95 -10.52 9.08 -18.89
N ALA A 96 -11.45 9.83 -18.28
CA ALA A 96 -11.13 11.06 -17.56
C ALA A 96 -10.23 10.79 -16.34
N VAL A 97 -10.48 9.72 -15.59
CA VAL A 97 -9.61 9.32 -14.47
C VAL A 97 -8.21 8.97 -14.96
N PHE A 98 -8.09 8.29 -16.11
CA PHE A 98 -6.79 8.03 -16.72
C PHE A 98 -6.03 9.33 -17.03
N TYR A 99 -6.66 10.31 -17.69
CA TYR A 99 -6.02 11.60 -17.98
C TYR A 99 -5.65 12.37 -16.71
N CYS A 100 -6.50 12.35 -15.68
CA CYS A 100 -6.17 12.94 -14.38
C CYS A 100 -4.92 12.28 -13.76
N ARG A 101 -4.85 10.95 -13.75
CA ARG A 101 -3.67 10.21 -13.25
C ARG A 101 -2.42 10.51 -14.06
N ALA A 102 -2.52 10.53 -15.38
CA ALA A 102 -1.42 10.88 -16.27
C ALA A 102 -0.90 12.29 -16.03
N GLY A 103 -1.80 13.27 -15.87
CA GLY A 103 -1.44 14.65 -15.52
C GLY A 103 -0.73 14.74 -14.17
N ILE A 104 -1.27 14.11 -13.13
CA ILE A 104 -0.64 14.08 -11.79
C ILE A 104 0.75 13.44 -11.85
N THR A 105 0.89 12.28 -12.52
CA THR A 105 2.18 11.61 -12.69
C THR A 105 3.18 12.50 -13.43
N PHE A 106 2.74 13.17 -14.51
CA PHE A 106 3.59 14.09 -15.28
C PHE A 106 4.09 15.26 -14.44
N PHE A 107 3.21 15.99 -13.76
CA PHE A 107 3.61 17.09 -12.89
C PHE A 107 4.51 16.62 -11.75
N ASN A 108 4.27 15.43 -11.21
CA ASN A 108 5.12 14.86 -10.18
C ASN A 108 6.55 14.62 -10.68
N TYR A 109 6.74 14.09 -11.90
CA TYR A 109 8.06 14.01 -12.53
C TYR A 109 8.72 15.39 -12.65
N VAL A 110 7.98 16.42 -13.07
CA VAL A 110 8.51 17.79 -13.17
C VAL A 110 8.97 18.31 -11.81
N PHE A 111 8.16 18.15 -10.75
CA PHE A 111 8.52 18.59 -9.41
C PHE A 111 9.74 17.83 -8.86
N ILE A 112 9.83 16.51 -9.08
CA ILE A 112 11.01 15.70 -8.73
C ILE A 112 12.26 16.24 -9.44
N MET A 113 12.18 16.47 -10.75
CA MET A 113 13.32 16.98 -11.51
C MET A 113 13.81 18.33 -10.99
N ILE A 114 12.89 19.27 -10.74
CA ILE A 114 13.25 20.59 -10.19
C ILE A 114 13.88 20.44 -8.80
N ALA A 115 13.26 19.66 -7.89
CA ALA A 115 13.79 19.44 -6.54
C ALA A 115 15.20 18.84 -6.56
N LEU A 116 15.48 17.89 -7.47
CA LEU A 116 16.79 17.25 -7.59
C LEU A 116 17.85 18.19 -8.15
N THR A 117 17.57 18.88 -9.26
CA THR A 117 18.52 19.83 -9.86
C THR A 117 18.87 20.93 -8.86
N VAL A 118 17.89 21.44 -8.13
CA VAL A 118 18.10 22.46 -7.12
C VAL A 118 18.95 21.94 -5.95
N ARG A 119 18.68 20.74 -5.46
CA ARG A 119 19.43 20.12 -4.35
C ARG A 119 20.89 19.83 -4.72
N GLU A 120 21.15 19.41 -5.96
CA GLU A 120 22.50 19.23 -6.47
C GLU A 120 23.28 20.55 -6.52
N GLN A 121 22.69 21.60 -7.10
CA GLN A 121 23.28 22.94 -7.15
C GLN A 121 23.61 23.46 -5.74
N LEU A 122 22.70 23.22 -4.80
CA LEU A 122 22.89 23.61 -3.41
C LEU A 122 23.97 22.78 -2.71
N SER A 123 24.11 21.49 -3.04
CA SER A 123 25.23 20.67 -2.57
C SER A 123 26.57 21.18 -3.07
N PHE A 124 26.67 21.60 -4.34
CA PHE A 124 27.86 22.25 -4.88
C PHE A 124 28.18 23.57 -4.18
N TYR A 125 27.15 24.36 -3.84
CA TYR A 125 27.31 25.56 -3.03
C TYR A 125 27.87 25.24 -1.63
N ILE A 126 27.31 24.25 -0.93
CA ILE A 126 27.79 23.82 0.40
C ILE A 126 29.23 23.30 0.36
N MET A 127 29.66 22.60 -0.70
CA MET A 127 31.07 22.18 -0.80
C MET A 127 32.05 23.36 -0.80
N ASN A 128 31.59 24.55 -1.18
CA ASN A 128 32.38 25.78 -1.20
C ASN A 128 32.10 26.70 0.02
N HIS A 129 31.19 26.33 0.92
CA HIS A 129 30.72 27.14 2.05
C HIS A 129 30.53 26.29 3.33
N SER A 130 30.07 26.88 4.44
CA SER A 130 29.87 26.11 5.68
C SER A 130 28.49 25.41 5.72
N VAL A 131 28.41 24.24 6.37
CA VAL A 131 27.14 23.52 6.60
C VAL A 131 26.21 24.30 7.53
N GLU A 132 26.76 25.13 8.40
CA GLU A 132 26.03 25.94 9.37
C GLU A 132 25.25 27.06 8.67
N ASP A 133 25.86 27.70 7.66
CA ASP A 133 25.19 28.69 6.80
C ASP A 133 24.04 28.07 5.98
N TYR A 134 24.19 26.81 5.57
CA TYR A 134 23.14 26.09 4.84
C TYR A 134 21.88 25.90 5.68
N MET A 135 22.04 25.48 6.94
CA MET A 135 20.94 25.21 7.88
C MET A 135 20.18 26.49 8.26
N HIS A 136 20.76 27.67 8.02
CA HIS A 136 20.13 28.94 8.33
C HIS A 136 19.06 29.32 7.28
N TRP A 137 17.82 29.50 7.75
CA TRP A 137 16.67 29.90 6.94
C TRP A 137 16.43 31.41 7.01
N SER A 138 17.35 32.20 6.41
CA SER A 138 17.17 33.65 6.25
C SER A 138 17.32 34.08 4.78
N PRO A 139 16.49 35.03 4.28
CA PRO A 139 16.69 35.68 2.98
C PRO A 139 18.07 36.32 2.80
N ASP A 140 18.75 36.65 3.91
CA ASP A 140 20.08 37.28 3.89
C ASP A 140 21.20 36.29 3.51
N VAL A 141 20.91 34.99 3.54
CA VAL A 141 21.88 33.94 3.20
C VAL A 141 21.82 33.65 1.70
N PRO A 142 22.96 33.61 0.99
CA PRO A 142 22.97 33.27 -0.43
C PRO A 142 22.34 31.91 -0.70
N GLY A 143 21.60 31.79 -1.81
CA GLY A 143 20.89 30.57 -2.17
C GLY A 143 19.56 30.36 -1.44
N TRP A 144 19.09 31.29 -0.60
CA TRP A 144 17.77 31.20 0.05
C TRP A 144 16.59 31.03 -0.93
N PRO A 145 16.46 31.77 -2.05
CA PRO A 145 15.35 31.57 -2.98
C PRO A 145 15.33 30.16 -3.59
N VAL A 146 16.53 29.60 -3.81
CA VAL A 146 16.73 28.26 -4.36
C VAL A 146 16.34 27.20 -3.31
N LYS A 147 16.70 27.40 -2.03
CA LYS A 147 16.22 26.58 -0.90
C LYS A 147 14.69 26.54 -0.81
N VAL A 148 14.05 27.72 -0.86
CA VAL A 148 12.59 27.85 -0.81
C VAL A 148 11.93 27.13 -1.98
N MET A 149 12.45 27.30 -3.19
CA MET A 149 11.93 26.62 -4.38
C MET A 149 12.03 25.10 -4.26
N SER A 150 13.17 24.56 -3.79
CA SER A 150 13.33 23.12 -3.55
C SER A 150 12.29 22.59 -2.58
N CYS A 151 12.14 23.26 -1.44
CA CYS A 151 11.20 22.88 -0.41
C CYS A 151 9.76 22.92 -0.94
N ALA A 152 9.38 23.98 -1.67
CA ALA A 152 8.07 24.07 -2.31
C ALA A 152 7.81 22.91 -3.28
N MET A 153 8.79 22.55 -4.12
CA MET A 153 8.66 21.40 -5.03
C MET A 153 8.49 20.08 -4.27
N GLU A 154 9.22 19.87 -3.16
CA GLU A 154 9.07 18.69 -2.30
C GLU A 154 7.66 18.56 -1.73
N TRP A 155 7.09 19.65 -1.23
CA TRP A 155 5.70 19.66 -0.76
C TRP A 155 4.69 19.41 -1.89
N LEU A 156 4.95 19.94 -3.09
CA LEU A 156 4.11 19.65 -4.26
C LEU A 156 4.19 18.18 -4.72
N ILE A 157 5.35 17.53 -4.58
CA ILE A 157 5.50 16.08 -4.81
C ILE A 157 4.60 15.31 -3.85
N VAL A 158 4.70 15.61 -2.54
CA VAL A 158 3.90 14.95 -1.49
C VAL A 158 2.40 15.17 -1.73
N LEU A 159 1.99 16.41 -2.01
CA LEU A 159 0.59 16.74 -2.31
C LEU A 159 0.08 15.96 -3.53
N SER A 160 0.88 15.90 -4.60
CA SER A 160 0.53 15.16 -5.82
C SER A 160 0.35 13.67 -5.55
N PHE A 161 1.18 13.06 -4.70
CA PHE A 161 1.00 11.66 -4.29
C PHE A 161 -0.32 11.44 -3.53
N GLN A 162 -0.69 12.36 -2.64
CA GLN A 162 -1.99 12.28 -1.94
C GLN A 162 -3.15 12.42 -2.92
N LEU A 163 -3.10 13.40 -3.83
CA LEU A 163 -4.12 13.59 -4.87
C LEU A 163 -4.24 12.36 -5.78
N TYR A 164 -3.11 11.72 -6.13
CA TYR A 164 -3.12 10.49 -6.90
C TYR A 164 -3.87 9.38 -6.15
N MET A 165 -3.56 9.15 -4.87
CA MET A 165 -4.25 8.13 -4.06
C MET A 165 -5.76 8.40 -3.95
N LEU A 166 -6.18 9.66 -3.85
CA LEU A 166 -7.59 10.04 -3.83
C LEU A 166 -8.33 9.64 -5.11
N THR A 167 -7.64 9.53 -6.25
CA THR A 167 -8.27 9.05 -7.49
C THR A 167 -8.78 7.62 -7.40
N TYR A 168 -8.28 6.79 -6.46
CA TYR A 168 -8.77 5.42 -6.26
C TYR A 168 -10.09 5.36 -5.51
N TYR A 169 -10.44 6.38 -4.73
CA TYR A 169 -11.59 6.36 -3.85
C TYR A 169 -12.92 6.04 -4.56
N PRO A 170 -13.25 6.63 -5.73
CA PRO A 170 -14.46 6.30 -6.46
C PRO A 170 -14.50 4.84 -6.96
N GLU A 171 -13.34 4.28 -7.32
CA GLU A 171 -13.23 2.89 -7.77
C GLU A 171 -13.45 1.92 -6.60
N PHE A 172 -12.94 2.27 -5.41
CA PHE A 172 -13.07 1.43 -4.22
C PHE A 172 -14.52 1.34 -3.73
N LYS A 173 -15.35 2.36 -3.99
CA LYS A 173 -16.81 2.29 -3.73
C LYS A 173 -17.55 1.26 -4.58
N ARG A 174 -16.95 0.81 -5.69
CA ARG A 174 -17.56 -0.13 -6.65
C ARG A 174 -17.08 -1.56 -6.48
N VAL A 175 -16.26 -1.84 -5.46
CA VAL A 175 -15.74 -3.18 -5.17
C VAL A 175 -16.42 -3.76 -3.95
N GLN A 176 -16.88 -5.01 -4.08
CA GLN A 176 -17.32 -5.84 -2.96
C GLN A 176 -16.25 -6.89 -2.70
N MET A 177 -15.73 -6.96 -1.48
CA MET A 177 -14.83 -8.02 -1.04
C MET A 177 -15.66 -9.10 -0.34
N GLY A 178 -15.64 -10.32 -0.88
CA GLY A 178 -16.24 -11.48 -0.22
C GLY A 178 -15.41 -11.91 0.99
N ILE A 179 -16.07 -12.43 2.02
CA ILE A 179 -15.40 -13.00 3.20
C ILE A 179 -14.61 -14.24 2.75
N PRO A 180 -13.32 -14.38 3.10
CA PRO A 180 -12.56 -15.59 2.77
C PRO A 180 -13.21 -16.81 3.44
N SER A 181 -13.49 -17.85 2.66
CA SER A 181 -14.01 -19.13 3.17
C SER A 181 -12.91 -19.84 3.96
N ILE A 182 -13.02 -19.87 5.28
CA ILE A 182 -12.17 -20.68 6.16
C ILE A 182 -12.71 -22.11 6.16
N GLN A 183 -12.04 -23.02 5.46
CA GLN A 183 -12.33 -24.45 5.55
C GLN A 183 -11.44 -25.04 6.65
N PRO A 184 -12.00 -25.57 7.76
CA PRO A 184 -11.19 -26.26 8.76
C PRO A 184 -10.55 -27.49 8.09
N ILE A 185 -9.23 -27.59 8.18
CA ILE A 185 -8.52 -28.81 7.82
C ILE A 185 -8.89 -29.83 8.89
N GLU A 186 -9.64 -30.86 8.53
CA GLU A 186 -9.81 -32.02 9.39
C GLU A 186 -8.40 -32.58 9.65
N LEU A 187 -7.97 -32.59 10.90
CA LEU A 187 -6.76 -33.29 11.30
C LEU A 187 -6.99 -34.75 10.96
N GLU A 188 -6.22 -35.29 10.03
CA GLU A 188 -6.24 -36.70 9.70
C GLU A 188 -6.03 -37.49 10.99
N GLN A 189 -7.09 -38.17 11.42
CA GLN A 189 -7.19 -38.85 12.71
C GLN A 189 -6.28 -40.09 12.82
N ASP A 190 -5.39 -40.29 11.85
CA ASP A 190 -4.44 -41.40 11.75
C ASP A 190 -2.98 -40.98 12.02
N SER A 191 -2.75 -39.82 12.62
CA SER A 191 -1.43 -39.50 13.18
C SER A 191 -1.16 -40.41 14.40
N PRO A 192 -0.13 -41.29 14.40
CA PRO A 192 0.13 -42.26 15.47
C PRO A 192 0.46 -41.61 16.83
N MET A 193 0.63 -40.28 16.89
CA MET A 193 0.81 -39.52 18.12
C MET A 193 -0.48 -39.31 18.92
N LEU A 194 -1.67 -39.31 18.29
CA LEU A 194 -2.95 -39.05 18.96
C LEU A 194 -3.55 -40.27 19.67
N ILE A 195 -3.15 -41.48 19.27
CA ILE A 195 -3.55 -42.74 19.94
C ILE A 195 -3.02 -42.77 21.39
N SER A 196 -1.87 -42.14 21.65
CA SER A 196 -1.29 -42.06 23.00
C SER A 196 -2.13 -41.22 23.96
N PHE A 197 -2.81 -40.17 23.47
CA PHE A 197 -3.70 -39.34 24.29
C PHE A 197 -5.12 -39.90 24.41
N ALA A 198 -5.58 -40.70 23.44
CA ALA A 198 -6.88 -41.37 23.52
C ALA A 198 -6.96 -42.37 24.69
N PHE A 199 -5.85 -43.00 25.05
CA PHE A 199 -5.76 -43.89 26.22
C PHE A 199 -5.92 -43.15 27.56
N ILE A 200 -5.57 -41.86 27.62
CA ILE A 200 -5.69 -41.06 28.86
C ILE A 200 -7.13 -40.55 29.06
N ARG A 201 -7.93 -40.43 27.98
CA ARG A 201 -9.30 -39.89 28.07
C ARG A 201 -10.35 -40.92 28.52
N HIS A 202 -10.01 -42.22 28.54
CA HIS A 202 -10.94 -43.27 28.96
C HIS A 202 -11.15 -43.36 30.49
N SER A 203 -10.51 -42.48 31.27
CA SER A 203 -10.64 -42.40 32.74
C SER A 203 -11.77 -41.48 33.23
N PHE A 204 -12.45 -40.72 32.35
CA PHE A 204 -13.55 -39.84 32.76
C PHE A 204 -14.83 -40.13 31.96
N ARG A 205 -15.57 -41.15 32.39
CA ARG A 205 -16.99 -41.31 32.00
C ARG A 205 -17.87 -40.55 32.99
N TYR A 206 -18.55 -39.51 32.51
CA TYR A 206 -19.73 -38.96 33.20
C TYR A 206 -20.97 -39.81 32.86
N PRO A 207 -21.90 -40.03 33.81
CA PRO A 207 -23.08 -40.86 33.59
C PRO A 207 -24.12 -40.14 32.72
N ALA A 208 -24.72 -40.89 31.79
CA ALA A 208 -25.71 -40.41 30.83
C ALA A 208 -27.09 -40.21 31.47
N HIS A 209 -27.71 -39.06 31.22
CA HIS A 209 -29.08 -38.77 31.65
C HIS A 209 -30.08 -39.40 30.68
N ARG A 210 -30.80 -40.43 31.15
CA ARG A 210 -31.90 -41.11 30.45
C ARG A 210 -33.08 -40.14 30.29
N LYS A 211 -33.57 -39.93 29.05
CA LYS A 211 -34.90 -39.35 28.78
C LYS A 211 -35.84 -40.46 28.32
N THR A 212 -36.92 -40.63 29.07
CA THR A 212 -37.99 -41.59 28.84
C THR A 212 -38.93 -41.12 27.74
N HIS A 213 -39.23 -42.02 26.80
CA HIS A 213 -40.34 -41.89 25.85
C HIS A 213 -41.67 -42.05 26.57
N THR A 214 -42.65 -41.19 26.27
CA THR A 214 -44.07 -41.49 26.44
C THR A 214 -44.78 -41.30 25.11
N THR A 215 -45.11 -42.44 24.51
CA THR A 215 -46.08 -42.63 23.43
C THR A 215 -47.48 -42.28 23.93
N LYS A 216 -48.29 -41.61 23.10
CA LYS A 216 -49.76 -41.70 23.18
C LYS A 216 -50.30 -42.03 21.81
N GLU A 217 -50.97 -43.18 21.76
CA GLU A 217 -51.70 -43.75 20.63
C GLU A 217 -53.03 -43.02 20.35
N SER A 218 -53.53 -43.33 19.17
CA SER A 218 -54.76 -42.96 18.47
C SER A 218 -56.09 -43.13 19.22
N SER A 219 -57.13 -42.35 18.82
CA SER A 219 -58.31 -42.83 18.05
C SER A 219 -59.60 -42.01 18.27
N VAL A 220 -60.22 -41.63 17.13
CA VAL A 220 -61.67 -41.62 16.78
C VAL A 220 -62.67 -40.78 17.60
N THR A 221 -63.21 -39.73 16.99
CA THR A 221 -64.60 -39.65 16.47
C THR A 221 -64.76 -38.48 15.52
#